data_AF-A0A0M0JWF1-F1
#
_entry.id   AF-A0A0M0JWF1-F1
#
_cell.length_a   1.000
_cell.length_b   1.000
_cell.length_c   1.000
_cell.angle_alpha   90.00
_cell.angle_beta   90.00
_cell.angle_gamma   90.00
#
_symmetry.space_group_name_H-M   'P 1'
#
loop_
_entity.id
_entity.type
_entity.pdbx_description
1 polymer ?
#
loop_
_entity_poly.entity_id
_entity_poly.type
_entity_poly.pdbx_seq_one_letter_code
_entity_poly.pdbx_strand_id
1 'polypeptide(L)' 'MLDDDTGEPLAQLPDDTTAALATRLQAYREQAPPLIEYYEAAGVLVSVDASAPQEAVWASIDAVLPYVE' A
#
# COMPACT_ATOMS: atom_id res chain seq x y z
N MET A 1 -1.12 -19.03 14.40
CA MET A 1 -1.07 -19.05 12.91
C MET A 1 0.32 -19.55 12.55
N LEU A 2 0.45 -20.40 11.55
CA LEU A 2 1.75 -20.91 11.09
C LEU A 2 2.03 -20.30 9.72
N ASP A 3 3.30 -20.16 9.39
CA ASP A 3 3.73 -19.85 8.04
C ASP A 3 3.44 -21.03 7.11
N ASP A 4 2.84 -20.77 5.96
CA ASP A 4 2.37 -21.83 5.04
C ASP A 4 3.53 -22.54 4.33
N ASP A 5 4.69 -21.89 4.19
CA ASP A 5 5.87 -22.43 3.50
C ASP A 5 6.85 -23.14 4.45
N THR A 6 7.10 -22.55 5.63
CA THR A 6 8.10 -23.03 6.60
C THR A 6 7.51 -23.76 7.81
N GLY A 7 6.22 -23.54 8.10
CA GLY A 7 5.55 -24.09 9.28
C GLY A 7 5.92 -23.41 10.60
N GLU A 8 6.71 -22.33 10.59
CA GLU A 8 7.12 -21.61 11.79
C GLU A 8 5.96 -20.79 12.38
N PRO A 9 5.91 -20.56 13.71
CA PRO A 9 4.87 -19.75 14.33
C PRO A 9 4.93 -18.28 13.89
N LEU A 10 3.80 -17.75 13.42
CA LEU A 10 3.64 -16.32 13.15
C LEU A 10 3.30 -15.56 14.44
N ALA A 11 3.75 -14.31 14.51
CA ALA A 11 3.46 -13.38 15.59
C ALA A 11 3.01 -12.03 15.04
N GLN A 12 2.12 -11.35 15.77
CA GLN A 12 1.78 -9.96 15.53
C GLN A 12 2.95 -9.06 15.94
N LEU A 13 3.26 -8.03 15.16
CA LEU A 13 4.32 -7.11 15.53
C LEU A 13 3.90 -6.25 16.75
N PRO A 14 4.84 -5.87 17.64
CA PRO A 14 4.51 -5.11 18.85
C PRO A 14 3.83 -3.76 18.60
N ASP A 15 4.04 -3.17 17.44
CA ASP A 15 3.53 -1.88 17.01
C ASP A 15 2.22 -1.94 16.22
N ASP A 16 1.70 -3.14 15.94
CA ASP A 16 0.38 -3.34 15.32
C ASP A 16 -0.74 -3.13 16.35
N THR A 17 -0.86 -1.91 16.85
CA THR A 17 -1.87 -1.51 17.84
C THR A 17 -2.79 -0.44 17.29
N THR A 18 -4.02 -0.36 17.78
CA THR A 18 -5.00 0.67 17.37
C THR A 18 -4.46 2.09 17.58
N ALA A 19 -3.71 2.33 18.66
CA ALA A 19 -3.11 3.62 18.94
C ALA A 19 -2.02 3.99 17.93
N ALA A 20 -1.15 3.03 17.58
CA ALA A 20 -0.13 3.23 16.56
C ALA A 20 -0.76 3.44 15.17
N LEU A 21 -1.80 2.68 14.83
CA LEU A 21 -2.53 2.82 13.57
C LEU A 21 -3.14 4.21 13.41
N ALA A 22 -3.83 4.71 14.43
CA ALA A 22 -4.43 6.05 14.40
C ALA A 22 -3.39 7.14 14.16
N THR A 23 -2.26 7.06 14.88
CA THR A 23 -1.13 8.00 14.75
C THR A 23 -0.53 7.95 13.34
N ARG A 24 -0.32 6.75 12.79
CA ARG A 24 0.25 6.54 11.45
C ARG A 24 -0.67 7.07 10.35
N LEU A 25 -1.97 6.80 10.45
CA LEU A 25 -2.95 7.28 9.46
C LEU A 25 -3.08 8.81 9.47
N GLN A 26 -3.00 9.44 10.65
CA GLN A 26 -2.97 10.89 10.74
C GLN A 26 -1.72 11.46 10.04
N ALA A 27 -0.53 10.96 10.38
CA ALA A 27 0.72 11.39 9.77
C ALA A 27 0.71 11.20 8.24
N TYR A 28 0.20 10.07 7.75
CA TYR A 28 0.04 9.82 6.32
C TYR A 28 -0.86 10.87 5.65
N ARG A 29 -2.03 11.18 6.24
CA ARG A 29 -2.96 12.18 5.69
C ARG A 29 -2.38 13.59 5.68
N GLU A 30 -1.49 13.92 6.62
CA GLU A 30 -0.81 15.21 6.68
C GLU A 30 0.35 15.32 5.67
N GLN A 31 1.05 14.22 5.40
CA GLN A 31 2.30 14.23 4.62
C GLN A 31 2.16 13.74 3.18
N ALA A 32 1.16 12.91 2.87
CA ALA A 32 0.94 12.38 1.52
C ALA A 32 0.44 13.41 0.49
N PRO A 33 -0.44 14.39 0.82
CA PRO A 33 -1.01 15.28 -0.18
C PRO A 33 0.02 16.04 -1.03
N PRO A 34 1.10 16.63 -0.45
CA PRO A 34 2.13 17.29 -1.26
C PRO A 34 2.83 16.36 -2.27
N LEU A 35 2.97 15.07 -1.98
CA LEU A 35 3.55 14.10 -2.90
C LEU A 35 2.58 13.73 -4.03
N ILE A 36 1.30 13.61 -3.72
CA ILE A 36 0.24 13.35 -4.71
C ILE A 36 0.20 14.51 -5.70
N GLU A 37 0.12 15.74 -5.22
CA GLU A 37 0.12 16.96 -6.04
C GLU A 37 1.35 17.04 -6.94
N TYR A 38 2.53 16.70 -6.41
CA TYR A 38 3.78 16.71 -7.17
C TYR A 38 3.76 15.76 -8.38
N TYR A 39 3.35 14.50 -8.18
CA TYR A 39 3.31 13.52 -9.28
C TYR A 39 2.13 13.73 -10.23
N GLU A 40 1.01 14.28 -9.74
CA GLU A 40 -0.11 14.70 -10.57
C GLU A 40 0.32 15.84 -11.51
N ALA A 41 1.02 16.85 -10.98
CA ALA A 41 1.57 17.96 -11.79
C ALA A 41 2.61 17.49 -12.81
N ALA A 42 3.38 16.43 -12.50
CA ALA A 42 4.31 15.80 -13.43
C ALA A 42 3.61 14.95 -14.52
N GLY A 43 2.30 14.69 -14.40
CA GLY A 43 1.52 13.91 -15.37
C GLY A 43 1.81 12.40 -15.36
N VAL A 44 2.45 11.90 -14.29
CA VAL A 44 2.85 10.49 -14.16
C VAL A 44 2.10 9.73 -13.06
N LEU A 45 1.26 10.43 -12.28
CA LEU A 45 0.45 9.79 -11.25
C LEU A 45 -0.66 8.92 -11.87
N VAL A 46 -0.75 7.68 -11.40
CA VAL A 46 -1.88 6.78 -11.70
C VAL A 46 -2.47 6.27 -10.39
N SER A 47 -3.79 6.37 -10.25
CA SER A 47 -4.52 5.92 -9.06
C SER A 47 -5.05 4.51 -9.24
N VAL A 48 -4.89 3.66 -8.23
CA VAL A 48 -5.39 2.28 -8.19
C VAL A 48 -6.29 2.10 -6.96
N ASP A 49 -7.43 1.41 -7.13
CA ASP A 49 -8.31 1.03 -6.02
C ASP A 49 -7.75 -0.18 -5.27
N ALA A 50 -7.12 0.08 -4.13
CA ALA A 50 -6.54 -0.96 -3.27
C ALA A 50 -7.57 -1.67 -2.36
N SER A 51 -8.87 -1.34 -2.44
CA SER A 51 -9.91 -2.02 -1.66
C SER A 51 -10.50 -3.25 -2.35
N ALA A 52 -10.15 -3.48 -3.62
CA ALA A 52 -10.56 -4.62 -4.42
C ALA A 52 -9.83 -5.93 -4.02
N PRO A 53 -10.30 -7.12 -4.47
CA PRO A 53 -9.57 -8.38 -4.28
C PRO A 53 -8.15 -8.32 -4.85
N GLN A 54 -7.22 -9.08 -4.24
CA GLN A 54 -5.79 -9.05 -4.56
C GLN A 54 -5.50 -9.20 -6.06
N GLU A 55 -6.16 -10.14 -6.74
CA GLU A 55 -5.97 -10.39 -8.18
C GLU A 55 -6.41 -9.19 -9.04
N ALA A 56 -7.47 -8.48 -8.63
CA ALA A 56 -7.95 -7.29 -9.32
C ALA A 56 -7.02 -6.09 -9.11
N VAL A 57 -6.48 -5.94 -7.90
CA VAL A 57 -5.47 -4.91 -7.60
C VAL A 57 -4.21 -5.17 -8.44
N TRP A 58 -3.74 -6.42 -8.50
CA TRP A 58 -2.59 -6.81 -9.32
C TRP A 58 -2.79 -6.46 -10.80
N ALA A 59 -3.91 -6.87 -11.38
CA ALA A 59 -4.22 -6.58 -12.78
C ALA A 59 -4.31 -5.07 -13.07
N SER A 60 -4.84 -4.28 -12.11
CA SER A 60 -4.91 -2.82 -12.24
C SER A 60 -3.53 -2.17 -12.23
N ILE A 61 -2.60 -2.69 -11.43
CA ILE A 61 -1.21 -2.21 -11.39
C ILE A 61 -0.46 -2.60 -12.68
N ASP A 62 -0.58 -3.86 -13.11
CA ASP A 62 0.08 -4.37 -14.33
C ASP A 62 -0.35 -3.59 -15.58
N ALA A 63 -1.63 -3.21 -15.66
CA ALA A 63 -2.16 -2.45 -16.78
C ALA A 63 -1.61 -1.02 -16.92
N VAL A 64 -1.06 -0.45 -15.84
CA VAL A 64 -0.64 0.97 -15.80
C VAL A 64 0.87 1.16 -15.69
N LEU A 65 1.62 0.10 -15.36
CA LEU A 65 3.07 0.16 -15.35
C LEU A 65 3.62 0.11 -16.79
N PRO A 66 4.55 1.01 -17.15
CA PRO A 66 5.24 0.90 -18.42
C PRO A 66 6.10 -0.36 -18.43
N TYR A 67 6.01 -1.16 -19.49
CA TYR A 67 6.97 -2.24 -19.72
C TYR A 67 8.36 -1.64 -19.87
N VAL A 68 9.28 -2.05 -19.01
CA VAL A 68 10.72 -1.79 -19.17
C VAL A 68 11.31 -3.07 -19.73
N GLU A 69 11.83 -3.03 -20.96
CA GLU A 69 12.57 -4.16 -21.57
C GLU A 69 13.79 -4.58 -20.74
#